data_AF-A0A6S7F737-F1
#
_entry.id   AF-A0A6S7F737-F1
#
_cell.length_a   1.000
_cell.length_b   1.000
_cell.length_c   1.000
_cell.angle_alpha   90.00
_cell.angle_beta   90.00
_cell.angle_gamma   90.00
#
_symmetry.space_group_name_H-M   'P 1'
#
loop_
_entity.id
_entity.type
_entity.pdbx_description
1 polymer ?
#
loop_
_entity_poly.entity_id
_entity_poly.type
_entity_poly.pdbx_seq_one_letter_code
_entity_poly.pdbx_strand_id
1 'polypeptide(L)' 'MTTLTHQFDRGSQYVSIRYSEPQAVASIESPVGSRGDNYDNALAETTDGLYKAELINRRAPWKSPESVA' A
#
# COMPACT_ATOMS: atom_id res chain seq x y z
N MET A 1 17.19 1.65 21.16
CA MET A 1 16.21 0.66 20.67
C MET A 1 15.55 1.27 19.45
N THR A 2 15.57 0.62 18.30
CA THR A 2 14.93 1.13 17.08
C THR A 2 13.45 0.75 17.10
N THR A 3 12.58 1.74 17.03
CA THR A 3 11.12 1.55 16.87
C THR A 3 10.82 1.07 15.45
N LEU A 4 9.84 0.18 15.30
CA LEU A 4 9.35 -0.20 13.98
C LEU A 4 8.48 0.92 13.42
N THR A 5 8.85 1.48 12.28
CA THR A 5 8.06 2.49 11.55
C THR A 5 7.40 1.85 10.33
N HIS A 6 6.08 2.02 10.21
CA HIS A 6 5.28 1.55 9.09
C HIS A 6 4.70 2.76 8.34
N GLN A 7 5.24 3.06 7.16
CA GLN A 7 4.77 4.17 6.32
C GLN A 7 3.59 3.73 5.46
N PHE A 8 2.54 4.54 5.43
CA PHE A 8 1.38 4.36 4.55
C PHE A 8 1.12 5.60 3.70
N ASP A 9 0.31 5.44 2.65
CA ASP A 9 -0.36 6.58 2.03
C ASP A 9 -1.39 7.22 2.99
N ARG A 10 -2.00 8.33 2.56
CA ARG A 10 -2.97 9.08 3.35
C ARG A 10 -4.43 8.70 3.07
N GLY A 11 -4.68 7.45 2.66
CA GLY A 11 -6.01 6.90 2.41
C GLY A 11 -6.89 6.92 3.66
N SER A 12 -8.21 6.97 3.46
CA SER A 12 -9.20 7.04 4.54
C SER A 12 -9.09 5.87 5.54
N GLN A 13 -8.64 4.71 5.06
CA GLN A 13 -8.38 3.53 5.88
C GLN A 13 -7.24 3.77 6.89
N TYR A 14 -6.11 4.31 6.44
CA TYR A 14 -4.89 4.46 7.25
C TYR A 14 -4.95 5.62 8.24
N VAL A 15 -5.87 6.56 8.03
CA VAL A 15 -6.17 7.63 9.01
C VAL A 15 -7.28 7.26 10.00
N SER A 16 -7.86 6.06 9.90
CA SER A 16 -8.95 5.63 10.77
C SER A 16 -8.45 5.19 12.16
N ILE A 17 -9.23 5.49 13.20
CA ILE A 17 -8.93 5.07 14.59
C ILE A 17 -8.82 3.54 14.69
N ARG A 18 -9.74 2.82 14.02
CA ARG A 18 -9.75 1.36 13.99
C ARG A 18 -8.46 0.76 13.45
N TYR A 19 -7.77 1.49 12.57
CA TYR A 19 -6.50 1.07 12.01
C TYR A 19 -5.31 1.39 12.93
N SER A 20 -5.30 2.54 13.60
CA SER A 20 -4.17 3.01 14.41
C SER A 20 -4.13 2.42 15.83
N GLU A 21 -5.27 2.09 16.43
CA GLU A 21 -5.35 1.55 17.80
C GLU A 21 -4.48 0.29 18.01
N PRO A 22 -4.54 -0.77 17.17
CA PRO A 22 -3.71 -1.95 17.35
C PRO A 22 -2.21 -1.67 17.18
N GLN A 23 -1.84 -0.73 16.32
CA GLN A 23 -0.45 -0.36 16.07
C GLN A 23 0.16 0.36 17.28
N ALA A 24 -0.61 1.23 17.93
CA ALA A 24 -0.21 1.86 19.19
C ALA A 24 0.04 0.81 20.29
N VAL A 25 -0.83 -0.20 20.41
CA VAL A 25 -0.63 -1.32 21.36
C VAL A 25 0.66 -2.10 21.06
N ALA A 26 0.99 -2.26 19.78
CA ALA A 26 2.21 -2.93 19.33
C ALA A 26 3.47 -2.03 19.37
N SER A 27 3.36 -0.77 19.82
CA SER A 27 4.46 0.21 19.78
C SER A 27 5.05 0.41 18.38
N ILE A 28 4.19 0.39 17.36
CA ILE A 28 4.54 0.67 15.97
C ILE A 28 4.24 2.14 15.68
N GLU A 29 5.22 2.85 15.13
CA GLU A 29 5.00 4.18 14.59
C GLU A 29 4.42 4.09 13.20
N SER A 30 3.28 4.74 12.97
CA SER A 30 2.54 4.61 11.71
C SER A 30 2.31 5.96 11.05
N PRO A 31 3.36 6.62 10.55
CA PRO A 31 3.22 7.85 9.77
C PRO A 31 2.44 7.58 8.47
N VAL A 32 1.63 8.56 8.09
CA VAL A 32 0.90 8.58 6.82
C VAL A 32 1.47 9.67 5.93
N GLY A 33 1.36 9.47 4.62
CA GLY A 33 1.89 10.38 3.62
C GLY A 33 1.43 11.84 3.76
N SER A 34 2.25 12.72 3.20
CA SER A 34 2.00 14.15 3.09
C SER A 34 0.77 14.44 2.23
N ARG A 35 0.04 15.52 2.53
CA ARG A 35 -1.14 15.88 1.73
C ARG A 35 -0.72 16.36 0.34
N GLY A 36 -1.29 15.74 -0.69
CA GLY A 36 -1.07 16.15 -2.08
C GLY A 36 0.30 15.72 -2.64
N ASP A 37 1.00 14.84 -1.93
CA ASP A 37 2.26 14.24 -2.36
C ASP A 37 2.12 12.72 -2.40
N ASN A 38 2.48 12.12 -3.53
CA ASN A 38 2.40 10.68 -3.75
C ASN A 38 3.76 9.99 -3.61
N TYR A 39 4.86 10.74 -3.46
CA TYR A 39 6.20 10.16 -3.41
C TYR A 39 6.45 9.30 -2.16
N ASP A 40 5.75 9.60 -1.06
CA ASP A 40 5.80 8.81 0.18
C ASP A 40 5.37 7.34 -0.03
N ASN A 41 4.61 7.04 -1.09
CA ASN A 41 4.13 5.70 -1.43
C ASN A 41 4.77 5.11 -2.69
N ALA A 42 5.70 5.83 -3.33
CA ALA A 42 6.20 5.46 -4.67
C ALA A 42 6.84 4.07 -4.73
N LEU A 43 7.50 3.63 -3.66
CA LEU A 43 8.10 2.28 -3.59
C LEU A 43 7.03 1.17 -3.59
N ALA A 44 5.96 1.36 -2.81
CA ALA A 44 4.85 0.41 -2.75
C ALA A 44 4.13 0.37 -4.11
N GLU A 45 3.84 1.52 -4.71
CA GLU A 45 3.18 1.61 -6.02
C GLU A 45 4.01 1.01 -7.16
N THR A 46 5.33 1.20 -7.12
CA THR A 46 6.24 0.59 -8.10
C THR A 46 6.22 -0.94 -7.96
N THR A 47 6.23 -1.44 -6.74
CA THR A 47 6.18 -2.89 -6.47
C THR A 47 4.86 -3.49 -6.97
N ASP A 48 3.73 -2.85 -6.65
CA ASP A 48 2.40 -3.24 -7.15
C ASP A 48 2.32 -3.20 -8.69
N GLY A 49 2.92 -2.17 -9.30
CA GLY A 49 3.00 -2.03 -10.75
C GLY A 49 3.78 -3.17 -11.40
N LEU A 50 4.95 -3.52 -10.84
CA LEU A 50 5.76 -4.65 -11.31
C LEU A 50 5.01 -5.97 -11.20
N TYR A 51 4.36 -6.21 -10.05
CA TYR A 51 3.55 -7.42 -9.84
C TYR A 51 2.42 -7.53 -10.86
N LYS A 52 1.65 -6.46 -11.06
CA LYS A 52 0.57 -6.41 -12.04
C LYS A 52 1.08 -6.63 -13.46
N ALA A 53 2.20 -6.00 -13.83
CA ALA A 53 2.80 -6.15 -15.15
C ALA A 53 3.21 -7.61 -15.42
N GLU A 54 3.87 -8.26 -14.46
CA GLU A 54 4.25 -9.67 -14.57
C GLU A 54 3.02 -10.58 -14.69
N LEU A 55 2.02 -10.39 -13.82
CA LEU A 55 0.79 -11.19 -13.81
C LEU A 55 0.02 -11.06 -15.13
N ILE A 56 -0.19 -9.83 -15.59
CA ILE A 56 -0.91 -9.51 -16.84
C ILE A 56 -0.19 -10.12 -18.04
N ASN A 57 1.13 -9.96 -18.13
CA ASN A 57 1.89 -10.47 -19.26
C ASN A 57 1.96 -12.00 -19.27
N ARG A 58 2.16 -12.64 -18.12
CA ARG A 58 2.32 -14.11 -18.04
C ARG A 58 1.06 -14.90 -18.32
N ARG A 59 -0.11 -14.36 -18.02
CA ARG A 59 -1.39 -15.08 -18.10
C ARG A 59 -2.27 -14.65 -19.28
N ALA A 60 -1.74 -13.83 -20.18
CA ALA A 60 -2.39 -13.51 -21.46
C ALA A 60 -2.57 -14.76 -22.35
N PRO A 61 -3.59 -14.80 -23.25
CA PRO A 61 -4.51 -13.72 -23.61
C PRO A 61 -5.75 -13.65 -22.72
N TRP A 62 -6.10 -12.42 -22.33
CA TRP A 62 -7.28 -12.11 -21.54
C TRP A 62 -8.49 -11.87 -22.45
N LYS A 63 -9.57 -12.62 -22.26
CA LYS A 63 -10.76 -12.56 -23.13
C LYS A 63 -11.85 -11.65 -22.60
N SER A 64 -11.81 -11.32 -21.31
CA SER A 64 -12.75 -10.40 -20.66
C SER A 64 -12.10 -9.72 -19.45
N PRO A 65 -12.62 -8.60 -18.95
CA PRO A 65 -12.08 -7.93 -17.76
C PRO A 65 -12.02 -8.84 -16.54
N GLU A 66 -13.00 -9.73 -16.38
CA GLU A 66 -13.06 -10.72 -15.29
C GLU A 66 -11.90 -11.70 -15.33
N SER A 67 -11.28 -11.91 -16.50
CA SER A 67 -10.09 -12.76 -16.62
C SER A 67 -8.83 -12.10 -16.04
N VAL A 68 -8.79 -10.78 -15.90
CA VAL A 68 -7.63 -10.00 -15.40
C VAL A 68 -7.68 -9.79 -13.87
N ALA A 69 -8.77 -10.21 -13.21
CA ALA A 69 -9.03 -10.01 -11.78
C ALA A 69 -8.26 -10.97 -10.87
#